data_AF-A0A2E0Y223-F1
#
_entry.id   AF-A0A2E0Y223-F1
#
_cell.length_a   1.000
_cell.length_b   1.000
_cell.length_c   1.000
_cell.angle_alpha   90.00
_cell.angle_beta   90.00
_cell.angle_gamma   90.00
#
_symmetry.space_group_name_H-M   'P 1'
#
loop_
_entity.id
_entity.type
_entity.pdbx_description
1 polymer ?
#
loop_
_entity_poly.entity_id
_entity_poly.type
_entity_poly.pdbx_seq_one_letter_code
_entity_poly.pdbx_strand_id
1 'polypeptide(L)'
;MSSKGIYKSGQGYWVRLMSAIGYGVIVALGLIWLWKQIEVIDFGIEATYAQVIAILVAAGFFGILGYWLIGSKPGSVDFMIATEGEMKKVNWSSKAELTRSTLAVIGLTLLVALFCWAVDVVFALVFTKVGVLDS
;
A
#
# COMPACT_ATOMS: atom_id res chain seq x y z
N MET A 1 36.11 -11.83 14.05
CA MET A 1 35.01 -12.03 13.07
C MET A 1 34.08 -10.82 13.20
N SER A 2 34.10 -9.91 12.23
CA SER A 2 33.27 -8.71 12.27
C SER A 2 31.81 -9.15 12.23
N SER A 3 31.09 -8.99 13.35
CA SER A 3 29.66 -9.21 13.40
C SER A 3 29.04 -8.32 12.34
N LYS A 4 28.55 -8.91 11.24
CA LYS A 4 27.74 -8.22 10.23
C LYS A 4 26.37 -7.91 10.86
N GLY A 5 26.39 -7.09 11.89
CA GLY A 5 25.20 -6.62 12.58
C GLY A 5 24.43 -5.64 11.72
N ILE A 6 23.20 -5.37 12.15
CA ILE A 6 22.37 -4.32 11.59
C ILE A 6 23.12 -2.98 11.67
N TYR A 7 23.22 -2.28 10.53
CA TYR A 7 23.86 -0.96 10.49
C TYR A 7 23.08 0.02 11.38
N LYS A 8 23.80 0.74 12.26
CA LYS A 8 23.24 1.65 13.28
C LYS A 8 22.05 1.04 14.03
N SER A 9 22.26 -0.15 14.61
CA SER A 9 21.25 -0.84 15.41
C SER A 9 20.74 0.06 16.55
N GLY A 10 19.45 0.38 16.55
CA GLY A 10 18.79 1.24 17.56
C GLY A 10 18.25 2.57 17.03
N GLN A 11 18.71 3.05 15.87
CA GLN A 11 18.18 4.25 15.21
C GLN A 11 17.22 3.88 14.07
N GLY A 12 16.22 4.71 13.82
CA GLY A 12 15.26 4.47 12.73
C GLY A 12 14.22 3.39 13.06
N TYR A 13 14.07 2.99 14.32
CA TYR A 13 13.37 1.75 14.69
C TYR A 13 11.96 1.64 14.10
N TRP A 14 11.13 2.68 14.29
CA TRP A 14 9.74 2.66 13.84
C TRP A 14 9.63 2.68 12.32
N VAL A 15 10.43 3.52 11.64
CA VAL A 15 10.42 3.60 10.18
C VAL A 15 10.89 2.27 9.56
N ARG A 16 11.90 1.63 10.16
CA ARG A 16 12.42 0.33 9.73
C ARG A 16 11.43 -0.80 9.95
N LEU A 17 10.77 -0.83 11.11
CA LEU A 17 9.75 -1.81 11.41
C LEU A 17 8.56 -1.70 10.45
N MET A 18 8.02 -0.49 10.26
CA MET A 18 6.88 -0.27 9.37
C MET A 18 7.22 -0.58 7.91
N SER A 19 8.43 -0.24 7.46
CA SER A 19 8.90 -0.59 6.12
C SER A 19 9.10 -2.10 5.96
N ALA A 20 9.61 -2.79 6.98
CA ALA A 20 9.77 -4.25 6.96
C ALA A 20 8.42 -4.98 6.93
N ILE A 21 7.43 -4.50 7.71
CA ILE A 21 6.06 -5.02 7.68
C ILE A 21 5.46 -4.81 6.29
N GLY A 22 5.50 -3.57 5.76
CA GLY A 22 4.96 -3.27 4.43
C GLY A 22 5.62 -4.10 3.33
N TYR A 23 6.95 -4.21 3.36
CA TYR A 23 7.71 -5.07 2.45
C TYR A 23 7.30 -6.54 2.58
N GLY A 24 7.21 -7.05 3.80
CA GLY A 24 6.80 -8.42 4.07
C GLY A 24 5.40 -8.73 3.55
N VAL A 25 4.45 -7.80 3.69
CA VAL A 25 3.08 -7.95 3.14
C VAL A 25 3.13 -8.01 1.60
N ILE A 26 3.88 -7.13 0.94
CA ILE A 26 4.03 -7.15 -0.52
C ILE A 26 4.63 -8.47 -1.00
N VAL A 27 5.69 -8.95 -0.33
CA VAL A 27 6.32 -10.23 -0.65
C VAL A 27 5.33 -11.38 -0.44
N ALA A 28 4.59 -11.41 0.68
CA ALA A 28 3.59 -12.44 0.94
C ALA A 28 2.48 -12.47 -0.13
N LEU A 29 1.95 -11.30 -0.51
CA LEU A 29 0.96 -11.20 -1.59
C LEU A 29 1.54 -11.65 -2.93
N GLY A 30 2.78 -11.29 -3.23
CA GLY A 30 3.50 -11.74 -4.42
C GLY A 30 3.71 -13.26 -4.45
N LEU A 31 4.03 -13.87 -3.32
CA LEU A 31 4.17 -15.33 -3.20
C LEU A 31 2.82 -16.06 -3.38
N ILE A 32 1.73 -15.52 -2.82
CA ILE A 32 0.37 -16.05 -3.03
C ILE A 32 -0.01 -15.97 -4.51
N TRP A 33 0.30 -14.86 -5.16
CA TRP A 33 0.06 -14.71 -6.59
C TRP A 33 0.91 -15.68 -7.42
N LEU A 34 2.20 -15.83 -7.08
CA LEU A 34 3.13 -16.73 -7.77
C LEU A 34 2.67 -18.20 -7.68
N TRP A 35 2.19 -18.65 -6.52
CA TRP A 35 1.64 -20.00 -6.34
C TRP A 35 0.55 -20.32 -7.38
N LYS A 36 -0.37 -19.38 -7.59
CA LYS A 36 -1.47 -19.51 -8.54
C LYS A 36 -0.99 -19.52 -9.99
N GLN A 37 0.08 -18.80 -10.32
CA GLN A 37 0.62 -18.80 -11.68
C GLN A 37 1.29 -20.14 -12.03
N ILE A 38 2.02 -20.74 -11.07
CA ILE A 38 2.70 -22.02 -11.29
C ILE A 38 1.72 -23.19 -11.42
N GLU A 39 0.52 -23.09 -10.82
CA GLU A 39 -0.55 -24.10 -10.97
C GLU A 39 -1.03 -24.24 -12.43
N VAL A 40 -1.02 -23.14 -13.18
CA VAL A 40 -1.56 -23.09 -14.55
C VAL A 40 -0.53 -23.54 -15.59
N ILE A 41 0.76 -23.54 -15.24
CA ILE A 41 1.85 -23.85 -16.16
C ILE A 41 2.25 -25.32 -15.99
N ASP A 42 2.22 -26.07 -17.08
CA ASP A 42 2.71 -27.45 -17.10
C ASP A 42 4.24 -27.46 -17.24
N PHE A 43 4.91 -27.93 -16.19
CA PHE A 43 6.38 -28.06 -16.15
C PHE A 43 6.85 -29.50 -16.37
N GLY A 44 5.95 -30.46 -16.66
CA GLY A 44 6.31 -31.88 -16.80
C GLY A 44 6.73 -32.56 -15.50
N ILE A 45 6.55 -31.88 -14.37
CA ILE A 45 6.71 -32.38 -13.00
C ILE A 45 5.40 -32.14 -12.25
N GLU A 46 5.18 -32.87 -11.16
CA GLU A 46 4.00 -32.61 -10.33
C GLU A 46 4.02 -31.16 -9.82
N ALA A 47 2.93 -30.44 -10.10
CA ALA A 47 2.80 -29.00 -9.90
C ALA A 47 3.13 -28.57 -8.47
N THR A 48 2.79 -29.40 -7.48
CA THR A 48 3.10 -29.19 -6.06
C THR A 48 4.60 -28.98 -5.82
N TYR A 49 5.47 -29.78 -6.44
CA TYR A 49 6.91 -29.63 -6.27
C TYR A 49 7.44 -28.35 -6.93
N ALA A 50 6.94 -28.02 -8.13
CA ALA A 50 7.29 -26.78 -8.83
C ALA A 50 6.91 -25.54 -8.01
N GLN A 51 5.72 -25.54 -7.42
CA GLN A 51 5.20 -24.46 -6.58
C GLN A 51 6.06 -24.23 -5.32
N VAL A 52 6.39 -25.31 -4.60
CA VAL A 52 7.20 -25.22 -3.37
C VAL A 52 8.60 -24.68 -3.69
N ILE A 53 9.25 -25.18 -4.74
CA ILE A 53 10.58 -24.70 -5.15
C ILE A 53 10.52 -23.21 -5.51
N ALA A 54 9.54 -22.80 -6.32
CA ALA A 54 9.38 -21.41 -6.74
C ALA A 54 9.18 -20.48 -5.54
N ILE A 55 8.33 -20.85 -4.58
CA ILE A 55 8.13 -20.06 -3.36
C ILE A 55 9.41 -19.97 -2.54
N LEU A 56 10.11 -21.08 -2.29
CA LEU A 56 11.32 -21.06 -1.45
C LEU A 56 12.41 -20.17 -2.03
N VAL A 57 12.62 -20.24 -3.35
CA VAL A 57 13.58 -19.40 -4.07
C VAL A 57 13.16 -17.93 -4.00
N ALA A 58 11.91 -17.62 -4.30
CA ALA A 58 11.40 -16.25 -4.27
C ALA A 58 11.45 -15.67 -2.84
N ALA A 59 10.96 -16.40 -1.85
CA ALA A 59 10.95 -15.98 -0.44
C ALA A 59 12.38 -15.77 0.09
N GLY A 60 13.31 -16.66 -0.25
CA GLY A 60 14.72 -16.52 0.13
C GLY A 60 15.36 -15.28 -0.51
N PHE A 61 15.18 -15.10 -1.82
CA PHE A 61 15.72 -13.95 -2.55
C PHE A 61 15.17 -12.62 -2.02
N PHE A 62 13.84 -12.50 -1.89
CA PHE A 62 13.21 -11.28 -1.38
C PHE A 62 13.49 -11.08 0.11
N GLY A 63 13.58 -12.13 0.92
CA GLY A 63 13.99 -12.02 2.32
C GLY A 63 15.39 -11.42 2.48
N ILE A 64 16.37 -11.92 1.71
CA ILE A 64 17.73 -11.39 1.70
C ILE A 64 17.77 -9.95 1.19
N LEU A 65 17.04 -9.65 0.12
CA LEU A 65 16.96 -8.31 -0.45
C LEU A 65 16.37 -7.31 0.55
N GLY A 66 15.27 -7.67 1.22
CA GLY A 66 14.63 -6.86 2.26
C GLY A 66 15.57 -6.60 3.43
N TYR A 67 16.27 -7.63 3.91
CA TYR A 67 17.28 -7.48 4.96
C TYR A 67 18.43 -6.56 4.53
N TRP A 68 18.93 -6.70 3.30
CA TRP A 68 19.99 -5.86 2.78
C TRP A 68 19.56 -4.39 2.67
N LEU A 69 18.37 -4.12 2.12
CA LEU A 69 17.85 -2.76 1.93
C LEU A 69 17.50 -2.07 3.25
N ILE A 70 16.85 -2.76 4.19
CA ILE A 70 16.32 -2.16 5.43
C ILE A 70 17.33 -2.27 6.60
N GLY A 71 18.15 -3.31 6.58
CA GLY A 71 19.03 -3.70 7.68
C GLY A 71 20.47 -3.23 7.53
N SER A 72 21.04 -3.36 6.33
CA SER A 72 22.50 -3.36 6.14
C SER A 72 23.03 -2.28 5.20
N LYS A 73 22.25 -1.81 4.21
CA LYS A 73 22.70 -0.81 3.23
C LYS A 73 22.78 0.59 3.88
N PRO A 74 23.98 1.19 4.03
CA PRO A 74 24.14 2.43 4.80
C PRO A 74 23.27 3.59 4.29
N GLY A 75 23.23 3.84 2.99
CA GLY A 75 22.44 4.95 2.43
C GLY A 75 20.93 4.80 2.63
N SER A 76 20.41 3.56 2.60
CA SER A 76 18.99 3.32 2.88
C SER A 76 18.67 3.51 4.35
N VAL A 77 19.51 2.95 5.24
CA VAL A 77 19.34 3.10 6.68
C VAL A 77 19.45 4.56 7.12
N ASP A 78 20.43 5.30 6.59
CA ASP A 78 20.60 6.72 6.90
C ASP A 78 19.40 7.56 6.42
N PHE A 79 18.84 7.25 5.25
CA PHE A 79 17.62 7.87 4.77
C PHE A 79 16.43 7.59 5.70
N MET A 80 16.27 6.34 6.17
CA MET A 80 15.17 5.97 7.07
C MET A 80 15.31 6.66 8.44
N ILE A 81 16.53 6.80 8.95
CA ILE A 81 16.82 7.53 10.19
C ILE A 81 16.50 9.03 10.02
N ALA A 82 16.93 9.64 8.91
CA ALA A 82 16.62 11.04 8.60
C ALA A 82 15.10 11.26 8.47
N THR A 83 14.41 10.35 7.78
CA THR A 83 12.95 10.38 7.65
C THR A 83 12.25 10.32 9.01
N GLU A 84 12.69 9.45 9.93
CA GLU A 84 12.15 9.43 11.29
C GLU A 84 12.37 10.77 12.01
N GLY A 85 13.57 11.35 11.84
CA GLY A 85 13.91 12.66 12.39
C GLY A 85 13.02 13.79 11.87
N GLU A 86 12.74 13.82 10.56
CA GLU A 86 11.84 14.80 9.95
C GLU A 86 10.38 14.58 10.38
N MET A 87 9.91 13.33 10.44
CA MET A 87 8.55 13.00 10.86
C MET A 87 8.27 13.40 12.31
N LYS A 88 9.27 13.38 13.20
CA LYS A 88 9.12 13.86 14.58
C LYS A 88 8.95 15.37 14.71
N LYS A 89 9.32 16.13 13.68
CA LYS A 89 9.13 17.60 13.65
C LYS A 89 7.71 17.98 13.23
N VAL A 90 6.96 17.04 12.64
CA VAL A 90 5.61 17.29 12.17
C VAL A 90 4.67 17.35 13.37
N ASN A 91 4.08 18.53 13.60
CA ASN A 91 2.99 18.69 14.54
C ASN A 91 1.71 18.12 13.91
N TRP A 92 1.18 17.04 14.48
CA TRP A 92 -0.09 16.48 14.02
C TRP A 92 -1.26 17.35 14.49
N SER A 93 -2.21 17.59 13.58
CA SER A 93 -3.43 18.35 13.87
C SER A 93 -4.17 17.76 15.07
N SER A 94 -4.77 18.64 15.89
CA SER A 94 -5.57 18.21 17.03
C SER A 94 -6.81 17.43 16.58
N LYS A 95 -7.35 16.55 17.44
CA LYS A 95 -8.59 15.81 17.13
C LYS A 95 -9.75 16.74 16.73
N ALA A 96 -9.85 17.91 17.35
CA ALA A 96 -10.88 18.90 17.03
C ALA A 96 -10.72 19.49 15.62
N GLU A 97 -9.48 19.77 15.22
CA GLU A 97 -9.16 20.27 13.87
C GLU A 97 -9.42 19.20 12.79
N LEU A 98 -9.09 17.94 13.09
CA LEU A 98 -9.36 16.81 12.20
C LEU A 98 -10.86 16.61 11.97
N THR A 99 -11.67 16.68 13.04
CA THR A 99 -13.12 16.56 12.94
C THR A 99 -13.73 17.73 12.15
N ARG A 100 -13.30 18.97 12.41
CA ARG A 100 -13.80 20.14 11.67
C ARG A 100 -13.45 20.07 10.18
N SER A 101 -12.22 19.67 9.85
CA SER A 101 -11.77 19.55 8.46
C SER A 101 -12.52 18.44 7.72
N THR A 102 -12.67 17.28 8.35
CA THR A 102 -13.42 16.15 7.77
C THR A 102 -14.90 16.49 7.57
N LEU A 103 -15.54 17.14 8.56
CA LEU A 103 -16.94 17.55 8.46
C LEU A 103 -17.17 18.56 7.33
N ALA A 104 -16.25 19.51 7.16
CA ALA A 104 -16.32 20.47 6.06
C ALA A 104 -16.26 19.78 4.69
N VAL A 105 -15.34 18.82 4.52
CA VAL A 105 -15.21 18.04 3.27
C VAL A 105 -16.45 17.19 3.01
N ILE A 106 -16.97 16.50 4.03
CA ILE A 106 -18.22 15.73 3.90
C ILE A 106 -19.38 16.64 3.50
N GLY A 107 -19.53 17.79 4.17
CA GLY A 107 -20.58 18.76 3.84
C GLY A 107 -20.49 19.28 2.41
N LEU A 108 -19.29 19.66 1.95
CA LEU A 108 -19.08 20.08 0.56
C LEU A 108 -19.39 18.96 -0.44
N THR A 109 -18.96 17.73 -0.13
CA THR A 109 -19.18 16.58 -1.02
C THR A 109 -20.66 16.25 -1.14
N LEU A 110 -21.42 16.29 -0.03
CA LEU A 110 -22.87 16.10 -0.04
C LEU A 110 -23.59 17.21 -0.81
N LEU A 111 -23.14 18.47 -0.67
CA LEU A 111 -23.71 19.58 -1.43
C LEU A 111 -23.51 19.38 -2.93
N VAL A 112 -22.29 19.02 -3.36
CA VAL A 112 -21.99 18.74 -4.77
C VAL A 112 -22.81 17.55 -5.26
N ALA A 113 -22.93 16.48 -4.48
CA ALA A 113 -23.73 15.31 -4.84
C ALA A 113 -25.22 15.65 -5.01
N LEU A 114 -25.79 16.44 -4.10
CA LEU A 114 -27.18 16.91 -4.20
C LEU A 114 -27.39 17.83 -5.41
N PHE A 115 -26.43 18.71 -5.71
CA PHE A 115 -26.48 19.55 -6.89
C PHE A 115 -26.47 18.73 -8.18
N CYS A 116 -25.53 17.78 -8.31
CA CYS A 116 -25.48 16.88 -9.46
C CYS A 116 -26.77 16.09 -9.60
N TRP A 117 -27.28 15.50 -8.51
CA TRP A 117 -28.56 14.80 -8.53
C TRP A 117 -29.72 15.69 -8.98
N ALA A 118 -29.80 16.93 -8.50
CA ALA A 118 -30.85 17.86 -8.91
C ALA A 118 -30.77 18.19 -10.41
N VAL A 119 -29.55 18.41 -10.92
CA VAL A 119 -29.31 18.67 -12.35
C VAL A 119 -29.67 17.45 -13.19
N ASP A 120 -29.29 16.25 -12.76
CA ASP A 120 -29.62 14.99 -13.42
C ASP A 120 -31.13 14.76 -13.50
N VAL A 121 -31.87 15.04 -12.41
CA VAL A 121 -33.34 14.97 -12.39
C VAL A 121 -33.95 15.99 -13.37
N VAL A 122 -33.44 17.22 -13.40
CA VAL A 122 -33.93 18.24 -14.36
C VAL A 122 -33.69 17.78 -15.79
N PHE A 123 -32.50 17.27 -16.11
CA PHE A 123 -32.20 16.74 -17.44
C PHE A 123 -33.09 15.55 -17.79
N ALA A 124 -33.29 14.60 -16.88
CA ALA A 124 -34.17 13.45 -17.09
C ALA A 124 -35.59 13.91 -17.43
N LEU A 125 -36.16 14.84 -16.64
CA LEU A 125 -37.50 15.38 -16.88
C LEU A 125 -37.61 16.12 -18.22
N VAL A 126 -36.60 16.91 -18.59
CA VAL A 126 -36.57 17.61 -19.88
C VAL A 126 -36.50 16.62 -21.04
N PHE A 127 -35.62 15.62 -20.97
CA PHE A 127 -35.44 14.65 -22.05
C PHE A 127 -36.65 13.70 -22.21
N THR A 128 -37.33 13.33 -21.13
CA THR A 128 -38.61 12.60 -21.22
C THR A 128 -39.67 13.46 -21.90
N LYS A 129 -39.77 14.76 -21.56
CA LYS A 129 -40.76 15.66 -22.20
C LYS A 129 -40.49 15.91 -23.68
N VAL A 130 -39.23 15.94 -24.09
CA VAL A 130 -38.82 16.11 -25.50
C VAL A 130 -38.97 14.80 -26.29
N GLY A 131 -39.25 13.67 -25.63
CA GLY A 131 -39.46 12.36 -26.26
C GLY A 131 -38.14 11.67 -26.66
N VAL A 132 -37.03 12.06 -26.04
CA VAL A 132 -35.71 11.40 -26.23
C VAL A 132 -35.57 10.18 -25.30
N LEU A 133 -36.16 10.26 -24.11
CA LEU A 133 -36.26 9.14 -23.16
C LEU A 133 -37.69 8.63 -23.08
N ASP A 134 -37.87 7.32 -23.27
CA ASP A 134 -39.15 6.65 -23.02
C ASP A 134 -39.46 6.69 -21.51
N SER A 135 -40.72 6.98 -21.19
CA SER A 135 -41.24 7.15 -19.81
C SER A 135 -41.37 5.83 -19.07
#